data_AF-A0A096FL21-F1
#
_entry.id   AF-A0A096FL21-F1
#
_cell.length_a   1.000
_cell.length_b   1.000
_cell.length_c   1.000
_cell.angle_alpha   90.00
_cell.angle_beta   90.00
_cell.angle_gamma   90.00
#
_symmetry.space_group_name_H-M   'P 1'
#
loop_
_entity.id
_entity.type
_entity.pdbx_description
1 polymer ?
#
loop_
_entity_poly.entity_id
_entity_poly.type
_entity_poly.pdbx_seq_one_letter_code
_entity_poly.pdbx_strand_id
1 'polypeptide(L)'
;MTTDEAAELAGVSRVTINAWIKQGRCIGISNLRRGFKLPKWQFEPHVFELIQPLFEALGTTDSWSLLAFLENSQEALDRRTPLVALAQGESAERILQLAMAEGH
;
A
#
# COMPACT_ATOMS: atom_id res chain seq x y z
N MET A 1 -0.43 -12.61 -1.28
CA MET A 1 0.80 -13.44 -1.34
C MET A 1 1.45 -13.53 0.04
N THR A 2 2.32 -14.51 0.26
CA THR A 2 3.20 -14.63 1.44
C THR A 2 4.45 -13.76 1.29
N THR A 3 5.25 -13.63 2.35
CA THR A 3 6.53 -12.91 2.28
C THR A 3 7.57 -13.62 1.42
N ASP A 4 7.50 -14.95 1.29
CA ASP A 4 8.36 -15.73 0.39
C ASP A 4 8.00 -15.48 -1.09
N GLU A 5 6.71 -15.49 -1.43
CA GLU A 5 6.23 -15.15 -2.77
C GLU A 5 6.54 -13.69 -3.14
N ALA A 6 6.43 -12.77 -2.18
CA ALA A 6 6.79 -11.36 -2.36
C ALA A 6 8.29 -11.17 -2.61
N ALA A 7 9.12 -11.93 -1.90
CA ALA A 7 10.56 -11.90 -2.05
C ALA A 7 10.98 -12.36 -3.46
N GLU A 8 10.37 -13.45 -3.94
CA GLU A 8 10.57 -13.94 -5.31
C GLU A 8 10.11 -12.92 -6.36
N LEU A 9 8.91 -12.34 -6.19
CA LEU A 9 8.37 -11.34 -7.11
C LEU A 9 9.22 -10.07 -7.20
N ALA A 10 9.73 -9.59 -6.06
CA ALA A 10 10.55 -8.39 -5.99
C ALA A 10 12.05 -8.66 -6.26
N GLY A 11 12.46 -9.93 -6.41
CA GLY A 11 13.86 -10.31 -6.61
C GLY A 11 14.75 -10.04 -5.39
N VAL A 12 14.19 -10.05 -4.18
CA VAL A 12 14.90 -9.75 -2.92
C VAL A 12 14.76 -10.90 -1.92
N SER A 13 15.41 -10.79 -0.76
CA SER A 13 15.25 -11.79 0.31
C SER A 13 13.96 -11.58 1.11
N ARG A 14 13.41 -12.64 1.70
CA ARG A 14 12.31 -12.55 2.67
C ARG A 14 12.63 -11.61 3.85
N VAL A 15 13.90 -11.56 4.27
CA VAL A 15 14.35 -10.64 5.35
C VAL A 15 14.20 -9.19 4.90
N THR A 16 14.50 -8.89 3.64
CA THR A 16 14.30 -7.57 3.03
C THR A 16 12.82 -7.18 3.01
N ILE A 17 11.92 -8.08 2.60
CA ILE A 17 10.46 -7.82 2.63
C ILE A 17 9.99 -7.53 4.05
N ASN A 18 10.44 -8.31 5.05
CA ASN A 18 10.09 -8.05 6.45
C ASN A 18 10.64 -6.70 6.95
N ALA A 19 11.82 -6.29 6.49
CA ALA A 19 12.37 -4.99 6.81
C ALA A 19 11.53 -3.85 6.17
N TRP A 20 11.10 -4.02 4.92
CA TRP A 20 10.22 -3.05 4.25
C TRP A 20 8.88 -2.90 4.95
N ILE A 21 8.26 -3.99 5.41
CA ILE A 21 7.03 -3.92 6.20
C ILE A 21 7.26 -3.09 7.48
N LYS A 22 8.36 -3.33 8.19
CA LYS A 22 8.69 -2.57 9.41
C LYS A 22 9.01 -1.10 9.16
N GLN A 23 9.48 -0.77 7.97
CA GLN A 23 9.82 0.59 7.55
C GLN A 23 8.63 1.35 6.94
N GLY A 24 7.46 0.73 6.83
CA GLY A 24 6.32 1.34 6.11
C GLY A 24 6.55 1.44 4.60
N ARG A 25 7.41 0.60 4.03
CA ARG A 25 7.63 0.50 2.57
C ARG A 25 6.81 -0.59 1.90
N CYS A 26 6.19 -1.46 2.69
CA CYS A 26 5.28 -2.51 2.22
C CYS A 26 4.07 -2.61 3.14
N ILE A 27 2.94 -2.97 2.55
CA ILE A 27 1.71 -3.32 3.27
C ILE A 27 1.79 -4.79 3.65
N GLY A 28 2.04 -5.03 4.94
CA GLY A 28 2.10 -6.36 5.53
C GLY A 28 0.95 -6.59 6.50
N ILE A 29 -0.04 -7.38 6.08
CA ILE A 29 -1.19 -7.70 6.93
C ILE A 29 -0.87 -8.91 7.82
N SER A 30 -0.81 -8.71 9.12
CA SER A 30 -0.56 -9.79 10.08
C SER A 30 -1.73 -10.78 10.07
N ASN A 31 -1.43 -12.07 9.92
CA ASN A 31 -2.44 -13.13 9.90
C ASN A 31 -2.37 -13.97 11.18
N LEU A 32 -3.54 -14.41 11.69
CA LEU A 32 -3.65 -15.19 12.93
C LEU A 32 -2.85 -16.51 12.90
N ARG A 33 -2.61 -17.10 11.72
CA ARG A 33 -1.91 -18.38 11.57
C ARG A 33 -0.40 -18.27 11.33
N ARG A 34 0.22 -17.11 11.64
CA ARG A 34 1.66 -16.77 11.50
C ARG A 34 2.00 -16.15 10.14
N GLY A 35 2.81 -15.10 10.18
CA GLY A 35 3.35 -14.40 9.01
C GLY A 35 2.49 -13.23 8.52
N PHE A 36 2.96 -12.60 7.43
CA PHE A 36 2.27 -11.49 6.77
C PHE A 36 1.66 -11.95 5.45
N LYS A 37 0.49 -11.39 5.13
CA LYS A 37 -0.10 -11.42 3.80
C LYS A 37 0.10 -10.06 3.15
N LEU A 38 0.57 -10.09 1.92
CA LEU A 38 0.86 -8.92 1.11
C LEU A 38 -0.11 -8.90 -0.09
N PRO A 39 -0.80 -7.78 -0.34
CA PRO A 39 -1.51 -7.60 -1.61
C PRO A 39 -0.54 -7.61 -2.80
N LYS A 40 -0.90 -8.26 -3.90
CA LYS A 40 -0.02 -8.40 -5.07
C LYS A 40 0.17 -7.10 -5.85
N TRP A 41 -0.89 -6.32 -5.97
CA TRP A 41 -0.90 -5.04 -6.65
C TRP A 41 0.09 -4.04 -6.05
N GLN A 42 0.51 -4.21 -4.78
CA GLN A 42 1.41 -3.27 -4.12
C GLN A 42 2.81 -3.23 -4.76
N PHE A 43 3.19 -4.27 -5.50
CA PHE A 43 4.47 -4.37 -6.20
C PHE A 43 4.42 -3.82 -7.63
N GLU A 44 3.27 -3.30 -8.06
CA GLU A 44 3.19 -2.56 -9.32
C GLU A 44 3.96 -1.24 -9.17
N PRO A 45 4.85 -0.86 -10.12
CA PRO A 45 5.77 0.26 -9.92
C PRO A 45 5.08 1.57 -9.51
N HIS A 46 3.94 1.87 -10.14
CA HIS A 46 3.14 3.07 -9.86
C HIS A 46 2.45 3.07 -8.49
N VAL A 47 2.29 1.91 -7.85
CA VAL A 47 1.77 1.81 -6.48
C VAL A 47 2.91 1.72 -5.48
N PHE A 48 3.92 0.90 -5.76
CA PHE A 48 5.02 0.61 -4.84
C PHE A 48 5.78 1.86 -4.41
N GLU A 49 6.04 2.78 -5.36
CA GLU A 49 6.70 4.06 -5.08
C GLU A 49 5.86 4.99 -4.20
N LEU A 50 4.53 4.79 -4.16
CA LEU A 50 3.61 5.61 -3.38
C LEU A 50 3.32 5.08 -1.98
N ILE A 51 3.62 3.81 -1.68
CA ILE A 51 3.29 3.20 -0.38
C ILE A 51 3.85 4.01 0.79
N GLN A 52 5.15 4.31 0.75
CA GLN A 52 5.80 5.04 1.83
C GLN A 52 5.27 6.49 1.96
N PRO A 53 5.18 7.29 0.87
CA PRO A 53 4.53 8.60 0.91
C PRO A 53 3.09 8.55 1.42
N LEU A 54 2.32 7.49 1.13
CA LEU A 54 0.94 7.36 1.61
C LEU A 54 0.86 7.08 3.11
N PHE A 55 1.77 6.30 3.68
CA PHE A 55 1.86 6.16 5.14
C PHE A 55 2.16 7.50 5.81
N GLU A 56 3.09 8.27 5.24
CA GLU A 56 3.44 9.61 5.74
C GLU A 56 2.26 10.58 5.62
N ALA A 57 1.55 10.57 4.48
CA ALA A 57 0.37 11.41 4.23
C ALA A 57 -0.80 11.08 5.16
N LEU A 58 -1.08 9.79 5.41
CA LEU A 58 -2.10 9.34 6.36
C LEU A 58 -1.68 9.53 7.82
N GLY A 59 -0.42 9.89 8.09
CA GLY A 59 0.11 10.01 9.45
C GLY A 59 0.08 8.69 10.23
N THR A 60 0.15 7.55 9.54
CA THR A 60 0.00 6.21 10.14
C THR A 60 1.18 5.31 9.79
N THR A 61 1.44 4.35 10.67
CA THR A 61 2.33 3.21 10.38
C THR A 61 1.54 1.90 10.27
N ASP A 62 0.21 1.96 10.40
CA ASP A 62 -0.64 0.78 10.38
C ASP A 62 -0.97 0.37 8.95
N SER A 63 -0.50 -0.82 8.57
CA SER A 63 -0.74 -1.39 7.24
C SER A 63 -2.22 -1.60 6.95
N TRP A 64 -3.06 -1.80 7.98
CA TRP A 64 -4.50 -1.90 7.80
C TRP A 64 -5.13 -0.56 7.41
N SER A 65 -4.74 0.55 8.04
CA SER A 65 -5.20 1.88 7.65
C SER A 65 -4.88 2.19 6.18
N LEU A 66 -3.64 1.96 5.74
CA LEU A 66 -3.26 2.20 4.35
C LEU A 66 -4.01 1.27 3.37
N LEU A 67 -4.19 0.00 3.73
CA LEU A 67 -4.96 -0.94 2.92
C LEU A 67 -6.42 -0.47 2.77
N ALA A 68 -7.05 -0.06 3.88
CA ALA A 68 -8.42 0.43 3.87
C ALA A 68 -8.55 1.67 2.98
N PHE A 69 -7.64 2.63 3.08
CA PHE A 69 -7.62 3.81 2.21
C PHE A 69 -7.59 3.43 0.72
N LEU A 70 -6.68 2.51 0.35
CA LEU A 70 -6.47 2.10 -1.04
C LEU A 70 -7.60 1.24 -1.61
N GLU A 71 -8.30 0.47 -0.78
CA GLU A 71 -9.40 -0.42 -1.18
C GLU A 71 -10.79 0.21 -1.00
N ASN A 72 -10.91 1.32 -0.27
CA ASN A 72 -12.17 2.04 -0.10
C ASN A 72 -12.44 3.00 -1.27
N SER A 73 -13.70 3.08 -1.67
CA SER A 73 -14.14 4.04 -2.69
C SER A 73 -14.11 5.46 -2.15
N GLN A 74 -13.51 6.38 -2.89
CA GLN A 74 -13.43 7.80 -2.55
C GLN A 74 -14.43 8.59 -3.40
N GLU A 75 -15.25 9.43 -2.77
CA GLU A 75 -16.20 10.28 -3.51
C GLU A 75 -15.46 11.23 -4.46
N ALA A 76 -14.29 11.71 -4.05
CA ALA A 76 -13.41 12.58 -4.83
C ALA A 76 -12.74 11.90 -6.05
N LEU A 77 -12.88 10.56 -6.18
CA LEU A 77 -12.40 9.76 -7.31
C LEU A 77 -13.57 9.16 -8.11
N ASP A 78 -14.71 9.84 -8.15
CA ASP A 78 -15.94 9.35 -8.81
C ASP A 78 -16.41 7.99 -8.23
N ARG A 79 -16.28 7.82 -6.91
CA ARG A 79 -16.58 6.57 -6.19
C ARG A 79 -15.71 5.38 -6.62
N ARG A 80 -14.55 5.64 -7.24
CA ARG A 80 -13.50 4.63 -7.49
C ARG A 80 -12.57 4.54 -6.28
N THR A 81 -11.87 3.42 -6.17
CA THR A 81 -10.80 3.28 -5.18
C THR A 81 -9.54 3.96 -5.69
N PRO A 82 -8.62 4.41 -4.82
CA PRO A 82 -7.32 4.92 -5.22
C PRO A 82 -6.55 3.97 -6.15
N LEU A 83 -6.63 2.65 -5.92
CA LEU A 83 -6.00 1.65 -6.79
C LEU A 83 -6.57 1.67 -8.22
N VAL A 84 -7.89 1.74 -8.36
CA VAL A 84 -8.54 1.81 -9.67
C VAL A 84 -8.21 3.14 -10.36
N ALA A 85 -8.19 4.24 -9.61
CA ALA A 85 -7.85 5.55 -10.16
C ALA A 85 -6.40 5.58 -10.67
N LEU A 86 -5.43 5.08 -9.90
CA LEU A 86 -4.03 4.96 -10.32
C LEU A 86 -3.89 4.11 -11.59
N ALA A 87 -4.56 2.96 -11.64
CA ALA A 87 -4.56 2.10 -12.82
C ALA A 87 -5.19 2.76 -14.06
N GLN A 88 -6.07 3.74 -13.88
CA GLN A 88 -6.70 4.53 -14.94
C GLN A 88 -5.93 5.79 -15.31
N GLY A 89 -4.74 6.01 -14.72
CA GLY A 89 -3.87 7.14 -15.04
C GLY A 89 -4.12 8.39 -14.18
N GLU A 90 -4.85 8.27 -13.06
CA GLU A 90 -4.93 9.34 -12.06
C GLU A 90 -3.55 9.68 -11.52
N SER A 91 -3.30 10.95 -11.19
CA SER A 91 -1.97 11.36 -10.74
C SER A 91 -1.69 10.86 -9.33
N ALA A 92 -0.45 10.40 -9.11
CA ALA A 92 0.05 10.04 -7.78
C ALA A 92 -0.15 11.16 -6.76
N GLU A 93 0.10 12.40 -7.18
CA GLU A 93 -0.10 13.61 -6.35
C GLU A 93 -1.54 13.74 -5.87
N ARG A 94 -2.52 13.48 -6.75
CA ARG A 94 -3.94 13.53 -6.38
C ARG A 94 -4.27 12.53 -5.29
N ILE A 95 -3.74 11.31 -5.38
CA ILE A 95 -3.96 10.27 -4.37
C ILE A 95 -3.31 10.66 -3.03
N LEU A 96 -2.11 11.24 -3.06
CA LEU A 96 -1.44 11.72 -1.85
C LEU A 96 -2.21 12.85 -1.17
N GLN A 97 -2.76 13.80 -1.93
CA GLN A 97 -3.60 14.87 -1.37
C GLN A 97 -4.85 14.32 -0.68
N LEU A 98 -5.47 13.28 -1.23
CA LEU A 98 -6.63 12.61 -0.60
C LEU A 98 -6.22 11.91 0.69
N ALA A 99 -5.08 11.22 0.70
CA ALA A 99 -4.54 10.60 1.90
C ALA A 99 -4.28 11.64 3.01
N MET A 100 -3.68 12.78 2.66
CA MET A 100 -3.47 13.88 3.61
C MET A 100 -4.79 14.40 4.18
N ALA A 101 -5.85 14.50 3.37
CA ALA A 101 -7.16 14.96 3.83
C ALA A 101 -7.87 13.94 4.74
N GLU A 102 -7.55 12.65 4.62
CA GLU A 102 -8.14 11.58 5.45
C GLU A 102 -7.39 11.39 6.79
N GLY A 103 -6.10 11.73 6.84
CA GLY A 103 -5.26 11.62 8.05
C GLY A 103 -5.40 12.77 9.07
N HIS A 104 -6.23 13.78 8.80
CA HIS A 104 -6.45 14.97 9.63
C HIS A 104 -7.85 15.00 10.25
#